data_AF-A0A6P0ITP7-F1
#
_entry.id   AF-A0A6P0ITP7-F1
#
_cell.length_a   1.000
_cell.length_b   1.000
_cell.length_c   1.000
_cell.angle_alpha   90.00
_cell.angle_beta   90.00
_cell.angle_gamma   90.00
#
_symmetry.space_group_name_H-M   'P 1'
#
loop_
_entity.id
_entity.type
_entity.pdbx_description
1 polymer ?
#
loop_
_entity_poly.entity_id
_entity_poly.type
_entity_poly.pdbx_seq_one_letter_code
_entity_poly.pdbx_strand_id
1 'polypeptide(L)'
;MTLSRRHFFALASASTASVILASPLKEVFAKKALGKAFRGKGFGSLQPDPNQLLDLPAGFSYKILSRTGDTMSDSNLVPGRPDGMGAFPAPGGNTVLVRNHELSPHQLDKHGLVAVEYIKYDPMCLGG
;
A
#
# COMPACT_ATOMS: atom_id res chain seq x y z
N MET A 1 -38.28 -30.03 -39.80
CA MET A 1 -38.29 -28.59 -39.44
C MET A 1 -37.41 -27.83 -40.41
N THR A 2 -37.96 -26.92 -41.21
CA THR A 2 -37.18 -26.12 -42.17
C THR A 2 -36.77 -24.79 -41.50
N LEU A 3 -35.47 -24.61 -41.24
CA LEU A 3 -34.94 -23.35 -40.72
C LEU A 3 -35.03 -22.27 -41.81
N SER A 4 -35.82 -21.22 -41.57
CA SER A 4 -35.89 -20.10 -42.50
C SER A 4 -34.61 -19.26 -42.44
N ARG A 5 -34.19 -18.69 -43.57
CA ARG A 5 -33.01 -17.80 -43.65
C ARG A 5 -33.04 -16.69 -42.59
N ARG A 6 -34.21 -16.11 -42.32
CA ARG A 6 -34.40 -15.08 -41.30
C ARG A 6 -34.17 -15.59 -39.87
N HIS A 7 -34.65 -16.80 -39.56
CA HIS A 7 -34.40 -17.43 -38.25
C HIS A 7 -32.93 -17.79 -38.07
N PHE A 8 -32.27 -18.26 -39.14
CA PHE A 8 -30.84 -18.53 -39.12
C PHE A 8 -30.02 -17.27 -38.81
N PHE A 9 -30.30 -16.14 -39.48
CA PHE A 9 -29.61 -14.88 -39.21
C PHE A 9 -29.93 -14.31 -37.81
N ALA A 10 -31.16 -14.47 -37.32
CA ALA A 10 -31.53 -14.04 -35.96
C ALA A 10 -30.79 -14.85 -34.88
N LEU A 11 -30.71 -16.18 -35.04
CA LEU A 11 -29.94 -17.03 -34.12
C LEU A 11 -28.43 -16.79 -34.20
N ALA A 12 -27.88 -16.59 -35.41
CA ALA A 12 -26.47 -16.31 -35.61
C ALA A 12 -26.03 -14.95 -35.03
N SER A 13 -26.88 -13.92 -35.16
CA SER A 13 -26.62 -12.59 -34.58
C SER A 13 -26.72 -12.60 -33.05
N ALA A 14 -27.70 -13.30 -32.47
CA ALA A 14 -27.84 -13.41 -31.02
C ALA A 14 -26.66 -14.16 -30.35
N SER A 15 -26.17 -15.23 -30.99
CA SER A 15 -25.05 -16.02 -30.49
C SER A 15 -23.72 -15.28 -30.58
N THR A 16 -23.47 -14.55 -31.68
CA THR A 16 -22.26 -13.73 -31.83
C THR A 16 -22.21 -12.55 -30.85
N ALA A 17 -23.33 -11.86 -30.62
CA ALA A 17 -23.39 -10.77 -29.64
C ALA A 17 -23.10 -11.24 -28.20
N SER A 18 -23.58 -12.43 -27.82
CA SER A 18 -23.37 -13.02 -26.49
C SER A 18 -21.89 -13.35 -26.23
N VAL A 19 -21.17 -13.83 -27.23
CA VAL A 19 -19.73 -14.14 -27.11
C VAL A 19 -18.89 -12.87 -26.94
N ILE A 20 -19.24 -11.79 -27.64
CA ILE A 20 -18.55 -10.50 -27.54
C ILE A 20 -18.69 -9.90 -26.13
N LEU A 21 -19.90 -9.96 -25.55
CA LEU A 21 -20.16 -9.44 -24.20
C LEU A 21 -19.50 -10.25 -23.08
N ALA A 22 -19.29 -11.56 -23.27
CA ALA A 22 -18.65 -12.43 -22.27
C ALA A 22 -17.11 -12.38 -22.29
N SER A 23 -16.50 -11.94 -23.40
CA SER A 23 -15.04 -11.92 -23.57
C SER A 23 -14.31 -11.01 -22.56
N PRO A 24 -14.78 -9.78 -22.28
CA PRO A 24 -14.16 -8.92 -21.27
C PRO A 24 -14.24 -9.49 -19.85
N LEU A 25 -15.31 -10.22 -19.52
CA LEU A 25 -15.46 -10.89 -18.22
C LEU A 25 -14.40 -11.96 -18.02
N LYS A 26 -14.02 -12.70 -19.07
CA LYS A 26 -12.93 -13.69 -19.01
C LYS A 26 -11.60 -13.04 -18.62
N GLU A 27 -11.30 -11.84 -19.12
CA GLU A 27 -10.07 -11.11 -18.77
C GLU A 27 -10.12 -10.56 -17.33
N VAL A 28 -11.30 -10.15 -16.85
CA VAL A 28 -11.51 -9.77 -15.43
C VAL A 28 -11.33 -10.97 -14.50
N PHE A 29 -11.94 -12.12 -14.81
CA PHE A 29 -11.81 -13.35 -14.01
C PHE A 29 -10.43 -13.98 -14.11
N ALA A 30 -9.72 -13.82 -15.23
CA ALA A 30 -8.36 -14.32 -15.40
C ALA A 30 -7.34 -13.63 -14.49
N LYS A 31 -7.71 -12.58 -13.74
CA LYS A 31 -6.81 -11.80 -12.87
C LYS A 31 -5.48 -11.52 -13.57
N LYS A 32 -5.54 -11.22 -14.86
CA LYS A 32 -4.37 -11.10 -15.74
C LYS A 32 -3.62 -9.79 -15.54
N ALA A 33 -3.82 -9.13 -14.39
CA ALA A 33 -2.84 -8.26 -13.79
C ALA A 33 -1.67 -9.13 -13.29
N LEU A 34 -0.99 -9.78 -14.22
CA LEU A 34 0.29 -10.42 -14.01
C LEU A 34 1.30 -9.30 -13.82
N GLY A 35 1.35 -8.74 -12.60
CA GLY A 35 2.51 -7.99 -12.15
C GLY A 35 3.70 -8.91 -12.38
N LYS A 36 4.44 -8.68 -13.47
CA LYS A 36 5.58 -9.50 -13.85
C LYS A 36 6.54 -9.42 -12.66
N ALA A 37 6.68 -10.52 -11.92
CA ALA A 37 7.65 -10.58 -10.84
C ALA A 37 9.00 -10.20 -11.46
N PHE A 38 9.56 -9.07 -11.01
CA PHE A 38 10.87 -8.65 -11.45
C PHE A 38 11.88 -9.67 -10.93
N ARG A 39 12.19 -10.67 -11.77
CA ARG A 39 13.25 -11.64 -11.50
C ARG A 39 14.58 -11.09 -11.99
N GLY A 40 15.01 -10.01 -11.35
CA GLY A 40 16.39 -9.54 -11.46
C GLY A 40 17.31 -10.42 -10.61
N LYS A 41 18.62 -10.40 -10.91
CA LYS A 41 19.63 -10.84 -9.95
C LYS A 41 19.46 -9.92 -8.73
N GLY A 42 18.90 -10.43 -7.64
CA GLY A 42 18.76 -9.66 -6.39
C GLY A 42 20.11 -9.26 -5.82
N PHE A 43 20.12 -8.54 -4.71
CA PHE A 43 21.35 -8.03 -4.07
C PHE A 43 22.17 -9.10 -3.32
N GLY A 44 21.84 -10.37 -3.45
CA GLY A 44 22.46 -11.49 -2.73
C GLY A 44 21.61 -11.95 -1.53
N SER A 45 22.16 -12.88 -0.74
CA SER A 45 21.52 -13.41 0.46
C SER A 45 21.48 -12.34 1.57
N LEU A 46 20.41 -12.35 2.36
CA LEU A 46 20.30 -11.51 3.55
C LEU A 46 21.23 -12.02 4.65
N GLN A 47 21.84 -11.10 5.38
CA GLN A 47 22.65 -11.40 6.57
C GLN A 47 21.80 -11.12 7.82
N PRO A 48 21.72 -12.07 8.78
CA PRO A 48 21.00 -11.85 10.02
C PRO A 48 21.53 -10.62 10.76
N ASP A 49 20.61 -9.71 11.11
CA ASP A 49 20.91 -8.54 11.92
C ASP A 49 21.04 -8.96 13.40
N PRO A 50 22.18 -8.71 14.08
CA PRO A 50 22.32 -8.97 15.51
C PRO A 50 21.26 -8.28 16.37
N ASN A 51 20.73 -7.14 15.91
CA ASN A 51 19.67 -6.39 16.59
C ASN A 51 18.26 -6.88 16.24
N GLN A 52 18.13 -7.85 15.32
CA GLN A 52 16.86 -8.42 14.86
C GLN A 52 15.86 -7.38 14.34
N LEU A 53 16.34 -6.32 13.69
CA LEU A 53 15.47 -5.27 13.13
C LEU A 53 15.27 -5.44 11.63
N LEU A 54 16.37 -5.57 10.87
CA LEU A 54 16.29 -5.67 9.41
C LEU A 54 17.51 -6.40 8.85
N ASP A 55 17.28 -7.63 8.41
CA ASP A 55 18.30 -8.40 7.66
C ASP A 55 18.53 -7.76 6.29
N LEU A 56 19.78 -7.45 5.96
CA LEU A 56 20.17 -6.79 4.73
C LEU A 56 21.23 -7.60 3.96
N PRO A 57 21.31 -7.45 2.63
CA PRO A 57 22.41 -8.03 1.85
C PRO A 57 23.78 -7.44 2.23
N ALA A 58 24.85 -8.15 1.89
CA ALA A 58 26.22 -7.68 2.10
C ALA A 58 26.45 -6.29 1.46
N GLY A 59 27.07 -5.37 2.21
CA GLY A 59 27.38 -4.01 1.75
C GLY A 59 26.24 -2.99 1.91
N PHE A 60 25.06 -3.40 2.37
CA PHE A 60 23.98 -2.50 2.74
C PHE A 60 24.01 -2.19 4.25
N SER A 61 23.48 -1.03 4.62
CA SER A 61 23.33 -0.61 6.01
C SER A 61 22.03 0.17 6.18
N TYR A 62 21.44 0.12 7.38
CA TYR A 62 20.31 0.95 7.74
C TYR A 62 20.67 1.93 8.86
N LYS A 63 19.84 2.98 8.99
CA LYS A 63 19.83 3.85 10.16
C LYS A 63 18.40 3.98 10.65
N ILE A 64 18.21 3.84 11.95
CA ILE A 64 16.92 4.06 12.58
C ILE A 64 16.73 5.55 12.75
N LEU A 65 15.68 6.09 12.13
CA LEU A 65 15.37 7.52 12.19
C LEU A 65 14.49 7.87 13.40
N SER A 66 13.61 6.95 13.80
CA SER A 66 12.60 7.18 14.84
C SER A 66 12.07 5.83 15.34
N ARG A 67 11.87 5.68 16.65
CA ARG A 67 11.13 4.55 17.23
C ARG A 67 9.87 5.06 17.93
N THR A 68 8.80 4.26 17.87
CA THR A 68 7.58 4.51 18.64
C THR A 68 7.92 4.74 20.12
N GLY A 69 7.36 5.79 20.71
CA GLY A 69 7.61 6.14 22.11
C GLY A 69 8.89 6.93 22.37
N ASP A 70 9.76 7.15 21.37
CA ASP A 70 10.87 8.11 21.53
C ASP A 70 10.31 9.53 21.71
N THR A 71 11.00 10.37 22.49
CA THR A 71 10.65 11.78 22.64
C THR A 71 11.09 12.58 21.41
N MET A 72 10.16 13.32 20.83
CA MET A 72 10.40 14.24 19.72
C MET A 72 10.80 15.63 20.23
N SER A 73 11.27 16.50 19.34
CA SER A 73 11.74 17.86 19.67
C SER A 73 10.65 18.78 20.22
N ASP A 74 9.38 18.47 19.99
CA ASP A 74 8.22 19.17 20.54
C ASP A 74 7.77 18.60 21.91
N SER A 75 8.57 17.71 22.51
CA SER A 75 8.29 16.95 23.74
C SER A 75 7.19 15.89 23.63
N ASN A 76 6.55 15.73 22.47
CA ASN A 76 5.60 14.65 22.25
C ASN A 76 6.31 13.32 22.01
N LEU A 77 5.61 12.21 22.16
CA LEU A 77 6.14 10.89 21.83
C LEU A 77 5.87 10.58 20.37
N VAL A 78 6.80 9.86 19.72
CA VAL A 78 6.57 9.30 18.38
C VAL A 78 5.35 8.36 18.44
N PRO A 79 4.32 8.59 17.60
CA PRO A 79 3.14 7.72 17.61
C PRO A 79 3.44 6.31 17.08
N GLY A 80 2.60 5.35 17.46
CA GLY A 80 2.69 3.97 17.00
C GLY A 80 2.26 3.77 15.54
N ARG A 81 2.42 2.54 15.03
CA ARG A 81 1.96 2.12 13.69
C ARG A 81 2.34 3.08 12.55
N PRO A 82 3.63 3.42 12.40
CA PRO A 82 4.09 4.16 11.22
C PRO A 82 3.72 3.40 9.94
N ASP A 83 3.19 4.11 8.95
CA ASP A 83 2.78 3.54 7.66
C ASP A 83 3.39 4.37 6.50
N GLY A 84 2.61 4.62 5.45
CA GLY A 84 2.99 5.35 4.26
C GLY A 84 3.74 6.65 4.58
N MET A 85 4.78 6.90 3.78
CA MET A 85 5.66 8.05 3.96
C MET A 85 6.06 8.67 2.62
N GLY A 86 6.32 9.97 2.65
CA GLY A 86 6.83 10.76 1.52
C GLY A 86 8.04 11.59 1.95
N ALA A 87 9.07 11.60 1.11
CA ALA A 87 10.28 12.40 1.30
C ALA A 87 10.27 13.60 0.36
N PHE A 88 10.42 14.79 0.92
CA PHE A 88 10.39 16.06 0.20
C PHE A 88 11.68 16.84 0.41
N PRO A 89 12.23 17.49 -0.63
CA PRO A 89 13.43 18.29 -0.49
C PRO A 89 13.18 19.50 0.42
N ALA A 90 14.19 19.87 1.21
CA ALA A 90 14.20 21.05 2.06
C ALA A 90 15.52 21.84 1.92
N PRO A 91 15.55 23.12 2.31
CA PRO A 91 16.75 23.95 2.19
C PRO A 91 17.98 23.36 2.88
N GLY A 92 19.17 23.65 2.34
CA GLY A 92 20.44 23.20 2.90
C GLY A 92 20.75 21.71 2.66
N GLY A 93 20.12 21.09 1.65
CA GLY A 93 20.31 19.66 1.38
C GLY A 93 19.58 18.74 2.36
N ASN A 94 18.63 19.28 3.12
CA ASN A 94 17.81 18.52 4.05
C ASN A 94 16.63 17.86 3.34
N THR A 95 16.01 16.91 4.03
CA THR A 95 14.79 16.22 3.57
C THR A 95 13.75 16.28 4.67
N VAL A 96 12.53 16.69 4.32
CA VAL A 96 11.36 16.54 5.18
C VAL A 96 10.73 15.19 4.87
N LEU A 97 10.65 14.34 5.88
CA LEU A 97 9.94 13.07 5.80
C LEU A 97 8.56 13.25 6.47
N VAL A 98 7.49 13.12 5.67
CA VAL A 98 6.11 13.08 6.18
C VAL A 98 5.69 11.62 6.24
N ARG A 99 5.16 11.18 7.38
CA ARG A 99 4.82 9.78 7.65
C ARG A 99 3.50 9.72 8.39
N ASN A 100 2.58 8.92 7.88
CA ASN A 100 1.29 8.69 8.51
C ASN A 100 1.38 7.61 9.60
N HIS A 101 0.41 7.61 10.50
CA HIS A 101 0.22 6.64 11.56
C HIS A 101 -1.18 6.05 11.52
N GLU A 102 -1.30 4.80 11.08
CA GLU A 102 -2.59 4.09 10.96
C GLU A 102 -3.02 3.49 12.30
N LEU A 103 -3.33 4.37 13.26
CA LEU A 103 -3.79 4.00 14.59
C LEU A 103 -5.31 3.85 14.64
N SER A 104 -5.76 2.80 15.33
CA SER A 104 -7.18 2.55 15.61
C SER A 104 -7.60 3.18 16.94
N PRO A 105 -8.87 3.65 17.09
CA PRO A 105 -9.36 4.26 18.34
C PRO A 105 -9.25 3.34 19.58
N HIS A 106 -9.23 2.03 19.37
CA HIS A 106 -9.18 1.02 20.44
C HIS A 106 -7.78 0.51 20.76
N GLN A 107 -6.73 1.14 20.24
CA GLN A 107 -5.38 0.69 20.50
C GLN A 107 -4.92 0.95 21.94
N LEU A 108 -4.38 -0.09 22.55
CA LEU A 108 -3.95 -0.12 23.95
C LEU A 108 -2.55 0.48 24.13
N ASP A 109 -1.75 0.53 23.07
CA ASP A 109 -0.48 1.24 22.99
C ASP A 109 -0.76 2.74 22.89
N LYS A 110 -0.77 3.41 24.05
CA LYS A 110 -1.18 4.82 24.28
C LYS A 110 -0.33 5.89 23.56
N HIS A 111 0.47 5.54 22.57
CA HIS A 111 1.27 6.48 21.78
C HIS A 111 0.44 6.97 20.59
N GLY A 112 -0.67 7.66 20.89
CA GLY A 112 -1.48 8.36 19.89
C GLY A 112 -0.82 9.65 19.42
N LEU A 113 -1.25 10.15 18.27
CA LEU A 113 -0.85 11.47 17.80
C LEU A 113 -1.37 12.55 18.76
N VAL A 114 -0.49 13.47 19.16
CA VAL A 114 -0.85 14.63 19.97
C VAL A 114 -1.07 15.82 19.03
N ALA A 115 -2.32 16.26 18.92
CA ALA A 115 -2.70 17.45 18.18
C ALA A 115 -3.54 18.39 19.05
N VAL A 116 -3.51 19.69 18.76
CA VAL A 116 -4.37 20.67 19.45
C VAL A 116 -5.85 20.36 19.17
N GLU A 117 -6.70 20.46 20.19
CA GLU A 117 -8.06 19.91 20.11
C GLU A 117 -8.89 20.53 18.99
N TYR A 118 -8.76 21.83 18.75
CA TYR A 118 -9.57 22.54 17.75
C TYR A 118 -9.17 22.27 16.29
N ILE A 119 -8.04 21.58 16.02
CA ILE A 119 -7.67 21.16 14.66
C ILE A 119 -7.98 19.69 14.39
N LYS A 120 -8.39 18.92 15.40
CA LYS A 120 -8.78 17.53 15.20
C LYS A 120 -10.10 17.50 14.46
N TYR A 121 -10.11 16.78 13.32
CA TYR A 121 -11.34 16.49 12.61
C TYR A 121 -12.23 15.53 13.41
N ASP A 122 -11.64 14.49 13.98
CA ASP A 122 -12.28 13.51 14.86
C ASP A 122 -11.48 13.38 16.17
N PRO A 123 -12.03 13.82 17.32
CA PRO A 123 -11.37 13.71 18.63
C PRO A 123 -11.10 12.28 19.10
N MET A 124 -11.82 11.28 18.55
CA MET A 124 -11.64 9.87 18.89
C MET A 124 -10.58 9.19 18.01
N CYS A 125 -10.15 9.83 16.92
CA CYS A 125 -9.09 9.30 16.08
C CYS A 125 -7.71 9.56 16.71
N LEU A 126 -6.90 8.51 16.81
CA LEU A 126 -5.54 8.58 17.35
C LEU A 126 -4.47 8.70 16.26
N GLY A 127 -4.84 8.43 15.00
CA GLY A 127 -3.94 8.42 13.85
C GLY A 127 -3.86 9.76 13.13
N GLY A 128 -3.00 9.82 12.11
CA GLY A 128 -2.73 11.02 11.32
C GLY A 128 -1.52 10.84 10.43
#